data_AF-A0A973NNS9-F1
#
_entry.id   AF-A0A973NNS9-F1
#
_cell.length_a   1.000
_cell.length_b   1.000
_cell.length_c   1.000
_cell.angle_alpha   90.00
_cell.angle_beta   90.00
_cell.angle_gamma   90.00
#
_symmetry.space_group_name_H-M   'P 1'
#
loop_
_entity.id
_entity.type
_entity.pdbx_description
1 polymer ?
#
loop_
_entity_poly.entity_id
_entity_poly.type
_entity_poly.pdbx_seq_one_letter_code
_entity_poly.pdbx_strand_id
1 'polypeptide(L)'
;MLRDLWQALTGAMQSWHQGKLFLEHSLTISHDTLHALVGMALWMVLGLLMRRPLYAWRPWLWLLTATIWNEIVDLWVEVWPDPGQQYGEGAKDLLLTMAMPTMVMLAARLRPDLFRAAAKKRGR
;
A
#
# COMPACT_ATOMS: atom_id res chain seq x y z
N MET A 1 33.26 0.75 -0.84
CA MET A 1 32.11 1.53 -1.35
C MET A 1 30.94 0.65 -1.80
N LEU A 2 31.08 -0.20 -2.83
CA LEU A 2 29.95 -1.04 -3.30
C LEU A 2 29.45 -2.04 -2.23
N ARG A 3 30.38 -2.70 -1.53
CA ARG A 3 30.07 -3.65 -0.46
C ARG A 3 29.38 -2.98 0.73
N ASP A 4 29.86 -1.80 1.13
CA ASP A 4 29.33 -1.05 2.27
C ASP A 4 27.92 -0.53 1.95
N LEU A 5 27.70 -0.05 0.73
CA LEU A 5 26.38 0.33 0.23
C LEU A 5 25.42 -0.87 0.24
N TRP A 6 25.87 -2.02 -0.25
CA TRP A 6 25.07 -3.24 -0.25
C TRP A 6 24.66 -3.68 1.16
N GLN A 7 25.61 -3.66 2.10
CA GLN A 7 25.34 -3.99 3.51
C GLN A 7 24.36 -3.00 4.16
N ALA A 8 24.47 -1.71 3.85
CA ALA A 8 23.54 -0.71 4.35
C ALA A 8 22.12 -0.95 3.80
N LEU A 9 21.99 -1.28 2.51
CA LEU A 9 20.69 -1.55 1.89
C LEU A 9 20.04 -2.81 2.47
N THR A 10 20.76 -3.93 2.55
CA THR A 10 20.21 -5.16 3.11
C THR A 10 19.90 -5.04 4.60
N GLY A 11 20.72 -4.30 5.35
CA GLY A 11 20.43 -3.96 6.75
C GLY A 11 19.17 -3.11 6.92
N ALA A 12 18.94 -2.15 6.01
CA ALA A 12 17.71 -1.35 6.00
C ALA A 12 16.49 -2.21 5.65
N MET A 13 16.59 -3.12 4.68
CA MET A 13 15.52 -4.07 4.33
C MET A 13 15.16 -4.97 5.50
N GLN A 14 16.16 -5.52 6.19
CA GLN A 14 15.95 -6.31 7.41
C GLN A 14 15.28 -5.49 8.52
N SER A 15 15.73 -4.25 8.75
CA SER A 15 15.16 -3.37 9.78
C SER A 15 13.70 -3.01 9.46
N TRP A 16 13.40 -2.71 8.19
CA TRP A 16 12.04 -2.49 7.72
C TRP A 16 11.15 -3.71 7.98
N HIS A 17 11.63 -4.89 7.59
CA HIS A 17 10.93 -6.15 7.79
C HIS A 17 10.64 -6.45 9.27
N GLN A 18 11.61 -6.23 10.16
CA GLN A 18 11.38 -6.38 11.60
C GLN A 18 10.39 -5.35 12.15
N GLY A 19 10.42 -4.11 11.63
CA GLY A 19 9.47 -3.07 12.01
C GLY A 19 8.02 -3.41 11.65
N LYS A 20 7.78 -3.97 10.45
CA LYS A 20 6.43 -4.42 10.08
C LYS A 20 5.95 -5.58 10.96
N LEU A 21 6.79 -6.57 11.25
CA LEU A 21 6.43 -7.69 12.12
C LEU A 21 6.12 -7.23 13.53
N PHE A 22 6.85 -6.24 14.05
CA PHE A 22 6.53 -5.63 15.33
C PHE A 22 5.14 -4.99 15.33
N LEU A 23 4.79 -4.23 14.29
CA LEU A 23 3.46 -3.64 14.16
C LEU A 23 2.37 -4.70 14.06
N GLU A 24 2.59 -5.72 13.23
CA GLU A 24 1.66 -6.83 13.06
C GLU A 24 1.39 -7.56 14.38
N HIS A 25 2.43 -7.90 15.14
CA HIS A 25 2.27 -8.57 16.43
C HIS A 25 1.75 -7.66 17.55
N SER A 26 1.94 -6.35 17.43
CA SER A 26 1.45 -5.38 18.43
C SER A 26 -0.02 -5.04 18.22
N LEU A 27 -0.55 -5.24 17.02
CA LEU A 27 -1.93 -4.95 16.68
C LEU A 27 -2.74 -6.26 16.73
N THR A 28 -3.97 -6.18 17.23
CA THR A 28 -4.88 -7.35 17.28
C THR A 28 -5.65 -7.54 15.97
N ILE A 29 -5.09 -7.09 14.84
CA ILE A 29 -5.72 -7.21 13.52
C ILE A 29 -4.99 -8.25 12.68
N SER A 30 -5.71 -8.97 11.83
CA SER A 30 -5.07 -9.95 10.95
C SER A 30 -4.13 -9.27 9.96
N HIS A 31 -3.11 -10.02 9.51
CA HIS A 31 -2.17 -9.63 8.47
C HIS A 31 -2.89 -9.04 7.23
N ASP A 32 -3.85 -9.78 6.69
CA ASP A 32 -4.69 -9.37 5.56
C ASP A 32 -5.39 -8.02 5.80
N THR A 33 -5.90 -7.79 7.01
CA THR A 33 -6.59 -6.55 7.38
C THR A 33 -5.61 -5.40 7.48
N LEU A 34 -4.41 -5.65 7.99
CA LEU A 34 -3.34 -4.66 8.07
C LEU A 34 -2.97 -4.14 6.69
N HIS A 35 -2.80 -5.02 5.69
CA HIS A 35 -2.53 -4.62 4.31
C HIS A 35 -3.59 -3.69 3.73
N ALA A 36 -4.88 -4.03 3.91
CA ALA A 36 -5.97 -3.20 3.44
C ALA A 36 -6.02 -1.82 4.14
N LEU A 37 -5.88 -1.79 5.47
CA LEU A 37 -5.97 -0.55 6.26
C LEU A 37 -4.75 0.35 6.04
N VAL A 38 -3.54 -0.20 6.10
CA VAL A 38 -2.29 0.55 5.90
C VAL A 38 -2.21 1.03 4.45
N GLY A 39 -2.59 0.21 3.47
CA GLY A 39 -2.65 0.61 2.07
C GLY A 39 -3.55 1.83 1.86
N MET A 40 -4.76 1.79 2.42
CA MET A 40 -5.70 2.92 2.37
C MET A 40 -5.14 4.16 3.06
N ALA A 41 -4.59 4.02 4.27
CA ALA A 41 -4.01 5.12 5.03
C ALA A 41 -2.83 5.77 4.28
N LEU A 42 -1.90 4.95 3.79
CA LEU A 42 -0.72 5.41 3.04
C LEU A 42 -1.12 6.13 1.76
N TRP A 43 -2.10 5.62 1.02
CA TRP A 43 -2.62 6.30 -0.17
C TRP A 43 -3.18 7.69 0.14
N MET A 44 -3.92 7.82 1.24
CA MET A 44 -4.45 9.11 1.69
C MET A 44 -3.34 10.09 2.05
N VAL A 45 -2.32 9.62 2.78
CA VAL A 45 -1.13 10.41 3.12
C VAL A 45 -0.38 10.84 1.86
N LEU A 46 -0.18 9.95 0.89
CA LEU A 46 0.45 10.29 -0.40
C LEU A 46 -0.35 11.36 -1.15
N GLY A 47 -1.68 11.25 -1.18
CA GLY A 47 -2.55 12.28 -1.75
C GLY A 47 -2.34 13.65 -1.08
N LEU A 48 -2.32 13.65 0.25
CA LEU A 48 -2.11 14.86 1.05
C LEU A 48 -0.73 15.49 0.80
N LEU A 49 0.35 14.69 0.89
CA LEU A 49 1.73 15.15 0.70
C LEU A 49 1.96 15.69 -0.71
N MET A 50 1.40 15.02 -1.73
CA MET A 50 1.49 15.47 -3.12
C MET A 50 0.56 16.64 -3.44
N ARG A 51 -0.34 17.00 -2.50
CA ARG A 51 -1.42 17.97 -2.70
C ARG A 51 -2.24 17.66 -3.95
N ARG A 52 -2.55 16.37 -4.12
CA ARG A 52 -3.33 15.86 -5.26
C ARG A 52 -4.60 15.18 -4.75
N PRO A 53 -5.72 15.28 -5.50
CA PRO A 53 -6.90 14.52 -5.15
C PRO A 53 -6.59 13.02 -5.22
N LEU A 54 -7.24 12.22 -4.37
CA LEU A 54 -6.99 10.77 -4.30
C LEU A 54 -7.30 10.06 -5.61
N TYR A 55 -8.25 10.56 -6.41
CA TYR A 55 -8.51 10.01 -7.73
C TYR A 55 -7.38 10.26 -8.74
N ALA A 56 -6.35 11.07 -8.44
CA ALA A 56 -5.22 11.27 -9.34
C ALA A 56 -4.37 10.00 -9.47
N TRP A 57 -3.77 9.79 -10.65
CA TRP A 57 -2.90 8.63 -10.88
C TRP A 57 -1.63 8.67 -10.03
N ARG A 58 -1.13 9.85 -9.66
CA ARG A 58 0.17 9.98 -8.99
C ARG A 58 0.20 9.35 -7.59
N PRO A 59 -0.72 9.67 -6.65
CA PRO A 59 -0.74 8.99 -5.35
C PRO A 59 -0.96 7.48 -5.47
N TRP A 60 -1.81 7.05 -6.42
CA TRP A 60 -2.07 5.63 -6.68
C TRP A 60 -0.82 4.89 -7.18
N LEU A 61 -0.07 5.47 -8.13
CA LEU A 61 1.17 4.88 -8.64
C LEU A 61 2.25 4.81 -7.55
N TRP A 62 2.36 5.82 -6.70
CA TRP A 62 3.29 5.78 -5.58
C TRP A 62 2.94 4.70 -4.55
N LEU A 63 1.64 4.51 -4.27
CA LEU A 63 1.20 3.40 -3.44
C LEU A 63 1.57 2.06 -4.08
N LEU A 64 1.25 1.87 -5.37
CA LEU A 64 1.58 0.64 -6.09
C LEU A 64 3.08 0.35 -6.03
N THR A 65 3.92 1.34 -6.28
CA THR A 65 5.38 1.20 -6.20
C THR A 65 5.83 0.84 -4.79
N ALA A 66 5.27 1.48 -3.76
CA ALA A 66 5.60 1.17 -2.37
C ALA A 66 5.20 -0.27 -1.99
N THR A 67 4.03 -0.72 -2.42
CA THR A 67 3.56 -2.10 -2.17
C THR A 67 4.42 -3.12 -2.90
N ILE A 68 4.74 -2.91 -4.19
CA ILE A 68 5.64 -3.81 -4.94
C ILE A 68 7.02 -3.86 -4.27
N TRP A 69 7.55 -2.72 -3.84
CA TRP A 69 8.81 -2.67 -3.12
C TRP A 69 8.73 -3.47 -1.81
N ASN A 70 7.63 -3.34 -1.06
CA ASN A 70 7.42 -4.12 0.16
C ASN A 70 7.47 -5.64 -0.12
N GLU A 71 6.75 -6.11 -1.13
CA GLU A 71 6.76 -7.54 -1.49
C GLU A 71 8.14 -8.03 -1.95
N ILE A 72 8.92 -7.18 -2.64
CA ILE A 72 10.31 -7.51 -3.00
C ILE A 72 11.17 -7.67 -1.74
N VAL A 73 11.00 -6.79 -0.74
CA VAL A 73 11.71 -6.91 0.54
C VAL A 73 11.34 -8.21 1.24
N ASP A 74 10.05 -8.55 1.26
CA ASP A 74 9.58 -9.78 1.91
C ASP A 74 10.08 -11.04 1.22
N LEU A 75 10.03 -11.10 -0.12
CA LEU A 75 10.62 -12.20 -0.90
C LEU A 75 12.15 -12.34 -0.69
N TRP A 76 12.83 -11.24 -0.38
CA TRP A 76 14.27 -11.23 -0.15
C TRP A 76 14.65 -11.66 1.27
N VAL A 77 13.86 -11.25 2.26
CA VAL A 77 14.15 -11.46 3.68
C VAL A 77 13.58 -12.79 4.18
N GLU A 78 12.36 -13.12 3.79
CA GLU A 78 11.73 -14.40 4.09
C GLU A 78 11.82 -15.31 2.87
N VAL A 79 12.48 -16.45 2.99
CA VAL A 79 12.53 -17.44 1.91
C VAL A 79 11.74 -18.66 2.36
N TRP A 80 10.60 -18.90 1.73
CA TRP A 80 9.72 -20.00 2.10
C TRP A 80 10.14 -21.30 1.38
N PRO A 81 9.85 -22.48 1.94
CA PRO A 81 10.14 -23.75 1.28
C PRO A 81 9.37 -23.97 -0.03
N ASP A 82 8.15 -23.40 -0.13
CA ASP A 82 7.30 -23.46 -1.32
C ASP A 82 7.18 -22.07 -1.95
N PRO A 83 7.87 -21.83 -3.08
CA PRO A 83 7.78 -20.55 -3.80
C PRO A 83 6.38 -20.25 -4.32
N GLY A 84 5.59 -21.27 -4.69
CA GLY A 84 4.24 -21.08 -5.20
C GLY A 84 3.31 -20.50 -4.14
N GLN A 85 3.40 -21.02 -2.92
CA GLN A 85 2.68 -20.46 -1.77
C GLN A 85 3.14 -19.03 -1.47
N GLN A 86 4.44 -18.78 -1.50
CA GLN A 86 5.00 -17.46 -1.20
C GLN A 86 4.58 -16.38 -2.22
N TYR A 87 4.66 -16.68 -3.52
CA TYR A 87 4.19 -15.76 -4.55
C TYR A 87 2.67 -15.57 -4.50
N GLY A 88 1.93 -16.62 -4.11
CA GLY A 88 0.49 -16.53 -3.88
C GLY A 88 0.14 -15.55 -2.76
N GLU A 89 0.86 -15.61 -1.65
CA GLU A 89 0.67 -14.70 -0.52
C GLU A 89 1.00 -13.26 -0.90
N GLY A 90 2.17 -13.01 -1.52
CA GLY A 90 2.53 -11.63 -1.95
C GLY A 90 1.58 -11.07 -3.02
N ALA A 91 1.02 -11.92 -3.89
CA ALA A 91 -0.03 -11.49 -4.83
C ALA A 91 -1.32 -11.11 -4.10
N LYS A 92 -1.73 -11.87 -3.08
CA LYS A 92 -2.88 -11.57 -2.24
C LYS A 92 -2.66 -10.24 -1.50
N ASP A 93 -1.49 -10.01 -0.93
CA ASP A 93 -1.18 -8.79 -0.18
C ASP A 93 -1.16 -7.54 -1.07
N LEU A 94 -0.59 -7.66 -2.27
CA LEU A 94 -0.67 -6.62 -3.30
C LEU A 94 -2.12 -6.30 -3.65
N LEU A 95 -2.95 -7.33 -3.88
CA LEU A 95 -4.36 -7.16 -4.22
C LEU A 95 -5.15 -6.49 -3.09
N LEU A 96 -5.00 -6.97 -1.85
CA LEU A 96 -5.70 -6.41 -0.69
C LEU A 96 -5.31 -4.95 -0.43
N THR A 97 -4.02 -4.64 -0.54
CA THR A 97 -3.49 -3.27 -0.36
C THR A 97 -4.04 -2.32 -1.42
N MET A 98 -4.14 -2.77 -2.68
CA MET A 98 -4.51 -1.93 -3.82
C MET A 98 -6.01 -1.91 -4.13
N ALA A 99 -6.79 -2.89 -3.67
CA ALA A 99 -8.20 -3.07 -4.05
C ALA A 99 -9.03 -1.81 -3.74
N MET A 100 -9.05 -1.38 -2.48
CA MET A 100 -9.87 -0.23 -2.06
C MET A 100 -9.40 1.09 -2.70
N PRO A 101 -8.10 1.46 -2.70
CA PRO A 101 -7.60 2.63 -3.42
C PRO A 101 -7.99 2.63 -4.90
N THR A 102 -7.90 1.48 -5.56
CA THR A 102 -8.25 1.34 -6.99
C THR A 102 -9.75 1.54 -7.21
N MET A 103 -10.60 0.87 -6.41
CA MET A 103 -12.05 1.01 -6.48
C MET A 103 -12.49 2.46 -6.28
N VAL A 104 -11.96 3.14 -5.25
CA VAL A 104 -12.30 4.54 -4.96
C VAL A 104 -11.80 5.46 -6.07
N MET A 105 -10.57 5.28 -6.56
CA MET A 105 -10.01 6.07 -7.66
C MET A 105 -10.87 5.94 -8.93
N LEU A 106 -11.23 4.71 -9.31
CA LEU A 106 -12.03 4.44 -10.49
C LEU A 106 -13.45 4.97 -10.32
N ALA A 107 -14.09 4.75 -9.17
CA ALA A 107 -15.42 5.28 -8.88
C ALA A 107 -15.44 6.81 -8.97
N ALA A 108 -14.47 7.50 -8.39
CA ALA A 108 -14.39 8.96 -8.43
C ALA A 108 -14.15 9.53 -9.84
N ARG A 109 -13.47 8.78 -10.71
CA ARG A 109 -13.23 9.16 -12.12
C ARG A 109 -14.41 8.87 -13.03
N LEU A 110 -14.99 7.69 -12.91
CA LEU A 110 -16.07 7.21 -13.79
C LEU A 110 -17.43 7.78 -13.37
N ARG A 111 -17.61 8.01 -12.07
CA ARG A 111 -18.87 8.48 -11.46
C ARG A 111 -18.61 9.63 -10.47
N PRO A 112 -18.09 10.78 -10.95
CA PRO A 112 -17.84 11.93 -10.08
C PRO A 112 -19.12 12.46 -9.43
N ASP A 113 -20.29 12.14 -9.97
CA ASP A 113 -21.61 12.43 -9.40
C ASP A 113 -21.83 11.80 -8.02
N LEU A 114 -21.25 10.63 -7.75
CA LEU A 114 -21.35 9.96 -6.43
C LEU A 114 -20.57 10.71 -5.33
N PHE A 115 -19.56 11.50 -5.72
CA PHE A 115 -18.63 12.16 -4.80
C PHE A 115 -18.82 13.69 -4.75
N ARG A 116 -19.58 14.26 -5.67
CA ARG A 116 -20.03 15.65 -5.59
C ARG A 116 -21.22 15.69 -4.64
N ALA A 117 -21.02 16.25 -3.44
CA ALA A 117 -22.13 16.56 -2.56
C ALA A 117 -23.21 17.33 -3.32
N ALA A 118 -24.49 17.03 -3.06
CA ALA A 118 -25.65 17.69 -3.67
C ALA A 118 -25.69 19.18 -3.30
N ALA A 119 -24.81 20.01 -3.90
CA ALA A 119 -24.67 21.44 -3.65
C ALA A 119 -25.87 22.26 -4.17
N LYS A 120 -26.98 21.63 -4.54
CA LYS A 120 -28.09 22.25 -5.31
C LYS A 120 -29.43 22.30 -4.57
N LYS A 121 -29.48 22.24 -3.23
CA LYS A 121 -30.76 22.27 -2.48
C LYS A 121 -30.90 23.34 -1.38
N ARG A 122 -30.10 24.42 -1.41
CA ARG A 122 -30.25 25.59 -0.50
C ARG A 122 -30.24 26.93 -1.25
N GLY A 123 -31.01 27.02 -2.32
CA GLY A 123 -31.16 28.24 -3.11
C GLY A 123 -32.49 28.29 -3.85
N ARG A 124 -33.59 28.17 -3.10
CA ARG A 124 -34.94 28.59 -3.48
C ARG A 124 -35.57 29.24 -2.26
#